data_AF-A0A520HSM4-F1
#
_entry.id   AF-A0A520HSM4-F1
#
_cell.length_a   1.000
_cell.length_b   1.000
_cell.length_c   1.000
_cell.angle_alpha   90.00
_cell.angle_beta   90.00
_cell.angle_gamma   90.00
#
_symmetry.space_group_name_H-M   'P 1'
#
loop_
_entity.id
_entity.type
_entity.pdbx_description
1 polymer ?
#
loop_
_entity_poly.entity_id
_entity_poly.type
_entity_poly.pdbx_seq_one_letter_code
_entity_poly.pdbx_strand_id
1 'polypeptide(L)' 'MIGTARNGEQASFDALLAVIASLPFDLAAAGRFPLVPFRGGKLDRLIAAHALALDLTLITNDEDDFADVPGLRIENWTR' A
#
# COMPACT_ATOMS: atom_id res chain seq x y z
N MET A 1 20.72 9.72 -3.28
CA MET A 1 21.05 9.24 -1.92
C MET A 1 20.33 7.93 -1.71
N ILE A 2 21.05 6.82 -1.73
CA ILE A 2 20.55 5.53 -1.22
C ILE A 2 20.99 5.51 0.23
N GLY A 3 20.05 5.62 1.16
CA GLY A 3 20.35 5.54 2.58
C GLY A 3 20.95 4.16 2.86
N THR A 4 22.15 4.13 3.43
CA THR A 4 22.73 2.91 3.99
C THR A 4 21.86 2.51 5.17
N ALA A 5 20.91 1.60 4.96
CA ALA A 5 20.15 1.00 6.05
C ALA A 5 21.16 0.49 7.08
N ARG A 6 21.00 0.90 8.34
CA ARG A 6 21.85 0.36 9.41
C ARG A 6 21.58 -1.14 9.47
N ASN A 7 22.59 -2.00 9.60
CA ASN A 7 22.44 -3.47 9.47
C ASN A 7 21.24 -4.10 10.21
N GLY A 8 20.79 -3.51 11.34
CA GLY A 8 19.59 -3.97 12.05
C GLY A 8 18.24 -3.62 11.40
N GLU A 9 18.16 -2.54 10.62
CA GLU A 9 16.97 -2.12 9.87
C GLU A 9 16.72 -3.09 8.70
N GLN A 10 17.77 -3.50 8.00
CA GLN A 10 17.68 -4.48 6.92
C GLN A 10 17.22 -5.85 7.43
N ALA A 11 17.79 -6.34 8.55
CA ALA A 11 17.40 -7.61 9.13
C ALA A 11 15.93 -7.64 9.61
N SER A 12 15.43 -6.54 10.17
CA SER A 12 14.03 -6.43 10.57
C SER A 12 13.08 -6.44 9.36
N PHE A 13 13.48 -5.78 8.28
CA PHE A 13 12.73 -5.79 7.02
C PHE A 13 12.69 -7.18 6.38
N ASP A 14 13.82 -7.88 6.34
CA ASP A 14 13.89 -9.25 5.80
C ASP A 14 13.02 -10.21 6.61
N ALA A 15 12.98 -10.07 7.94
CA ALA A 15 12.10 -10.86 8.81
C ALA A 15 10.62 -10.58 8.54
N LEU A 16 10.24 -9.34 8.24
CA LEU A 16 8.87 -8.98 7.86
C LEU A 16 8.47 -9.61 6.52
N LEU A 17 9.35 -9.56 5.52
CA LEU A 17 9.11 -10.16 4.21
C LEU A 17 9.03 -11.70 4.25
N ALA A 18 9.56 -12.33 5.30
CA ALA A 18 9.40 -13.77 5.51
C ALA A 18 7.96 -14.16 5.93
N VAL A 19 7.18 -13.22 6.45
CA VAL A 19 5.80 -13.46 6.93
C VAL A 19 4.73 -12.73 6.10
N ILE A 20 5.07 -11.63 5.44
CA ILE A 20 4.19 -10.87 4.56
C ILE A 20 4.64 -11.04 3.12
N ALA A 21 3.75 -11.56 2.27
CA ALA A 21 4.01 -11.65 0.84
C ALA A 21 4.10 -10.26 0.21
N SER A 22 5.23 -9.99 -0.45
CA SER A 22 5.38 -8.83 -1.32
C SER A 22 4.77 -9.15 -2.68
N LEU A 23 3.72 -8.43 -3.06
CA LEU A 23 3.03 -8.59 -4.35
C LEU A 23 3.56 -7.57 -5.36
N PRO A 24 3.78 -7.96 -6.63
CA PRO A 24 4.28 -7.06 -7.65
C PRO A 24 3.19 -6.08 -8.11
N PHE A 25 3.53 -4.81 -8.28
CA PHE A 25 2.64 -3.86 -8.94
C PHE A 25 2.66 -4.07 -10.46
N ASP A 26 1.61 -4.68 -11.01
CA ASP A 26 1.51 -5.08 -12.41
C ASP A 26 0.62 -4.15 -13.26
N LEU A 27 0.34 -4.54 -14.50
CA LEU A 27 -0.52 -3.77 -15.40
C LEU A 27 -1.97 -3.69 -14.95
N ALA A 28 -2.49 -4.70 -14.25
CA ALA A 28 -3.85 -4.66 -13.71
C ALA A 28 -3.96 -3.61 -12.59
N ALA A 29 -2.95 -3.57 -11.70
CA ALA A 29 -2.82 -2.52 -10.69
C ALA A 29 -2.66 -1.14 -11.32
N ALA A 30 -1.77 -1.00 -12.32
CA ALA A 30 -1.59 0.25 -13.06
C ALA A 30 -2.89 0.73 -13.72
N GLY A 31 -3.70 -0.19 -14.25
CA GLY A 31 -4.99 0.12 -14.88
C GLY A 31 -6.05 0.67 -13.91
N ARG A 32 -5.93 0.41 -12.59
CA ARG A 32 -6.83 0.98 -11.58
C ARG A 32 -6.43 2.39 -11.14
N PHE A 33 -5.17 2.77 -11.28
CA PHE A 33 -4.65 4.06 -10.80
C PHE A 33 -5.41 5.29 -11.31
N PRO A 34 -5.81 5.40 -12.60
CA PRO A 34 -6.57 6.54 -13.09
C PRO A 34 -7.98 6.68 -12.49
N LEU A 35 -8.52 5.62 -11.87
CA LEU A 35 -9.83 5.62 -11.22
C LEU A 35 -9.78 6.08 -9.77
N VAL A 36 -8.58 6.19 -9.20
CA VAL A 36 -8.38 6.63 -7.81
C VAL A 36 -8.31 8.17 -7.78
N PRO A 37 -9.14 8.85 -6.99
CA PRO A 37 -9.09 10.31 -6.86
C PRO A 37 -7.70 10.80 -6.42
N PHE A 38 -7.25 11.91 -7.00
CA PHE A 38 -5.92 12.45 -6.71
C PHE A 38 -5.98 13.42 -5.52
N ARG A 39 -5.86 12.85 -4.32
CA ARG A 39 -5.72 13.54 -3.03
C ARG A 39 -4.52 12.95 -2.28
N GLY A 40 -3.87 13.59 -1.31
CA GLY A 40 -2.76 12.96 -0.55
C GLY A 40 -1.51 12.58 -1.38
N GLY A 41 -0.74 11.58 -0.92
CA GLY A 41 0.54 11.18 -1.51
C GLY A 41 0.43 10.32 -2.77
N LYS A 42 1.37 10.48 -3.72
CA LYS A 42 1.40 9.68 -4.97
C LYS A 42 1.50 8.17 -4.71
N LEU A 43 2.17 7.76 -3.63
CA LEU A 43 2.35 6.35 -3.29
C LEU A 43 1.06 5.74 -2.72
N ASP A 44 0.31 6.49 -1.91
CA ASP A 44 -0.95 6.01 -1.32
C ASP A 44 -1.97 5.66 -2.40
N ARG A 45 -2.00 6.46 -3.47
CA ARG A 45 -2.87 6.19 -4.62
C ARG A 45 -2.44 4.96 -5.42
N LEU A 46 -1.14 4.68 -5.50
CA LEU A 46 -0.64 3.43 -6.08
C LEU A 46 -1.00 2.23 -5.18
N ILE A 47 -0.89 2.37 -3.86
CA ILE A 47 -1.30 1.34 -2.89
C ILE A 47 -2.80 1.05 -3.02
N ALA A 48 -3.64 2.10 -3.09
CA ALA A 48 -5.09 1.97 -3.29
C ALA A 48 -5.44 1.28 -4.61
N ALA A 49 -4.79 1.68 -5.71
CA ALA A 49 -4.97 1.06 -7.02
C ALA A 49 -4.58 -0.43 -7.01
N HIS A 50 -3.50 -0.77 -6.29
CA HIS A 50 -3.04 -2.15 -6.15
C HIS A 50 -4.03 -3.01 -5.37
N ALA A 51 -4.51 -2.52 -4.22
CA ALA A 51 -5.54 -3.20 -3.43
C ALA A 51 -6.84 -3.40 -4.21
N LEU A 52 -7.28 -2.40 -4.99
CA LEU A 52 -8.46 -2.50 -5.85
C LEU A 52 -8.32 -3.52 -6.98
N ALA A 53 -7.12 -3.65 -7.56
CA ALA A 53 -6.87 -4.59 -8.65
C ALA A 53 -6.86 -6.05 -8.17
N LEU A 54 -6.36 -6.27 -6.95
CA LEU A 54 -6.28 -7.58 -6.31
C LEU A 54 -7.53 -7.95 -5.50
N ASP A 55 -8.50 -7.05 -5.40
CA ASP A 55 -9.67 -7.19 -4.54
C ASP A 55 -9.29 -7.52 -3.09
N LEU A 56 -8.42 -6.68 -2.50
CA LEU A 56 -7.93 -6.82 -1.13
C LEU A 56 -8.48 -5.72 -0.20
N THR A 57 -8.46 -6.00 1.10
CA THR A 57 -8.70 -5.00 2.15
C THR A 57 -7.37 -4.30 2.48
N LEU A 58 -7.37 -2.97 2.44
CA LEU A 58 -6.23 -2.15 2.85
C LEU A 58 -6.23 -1.96 4.37
N ILE A 59 -5.17 -2.39 5.03
CA ILE A 59 -4.95 -2.11 6.45
C ILE A 59 -4.16 -0.80 6.56
N THR A 60 -4.74 0.22 7.20
CA THR A 60 -4.07 1.52 7.41
C THR A 60 -4.50 2.15 8.74
N ASN A 61 -3.61 2.92 9.37
CA ASN A 61 -3.94 3.76 10.52
C ASN A 61 -4.31 5.21 10.12
N ASP A 62 -4.25 5.53 8.82
CA ASP A 62 -4.62 6.81 8.23
C ASP A 62 -5.78 6.60 7.24
N GLU A 63 -6.98 6.31 7.77
CA GLU A 63 -8.16 6.02 6.95
C GLU A 63 -8.63 7.23 6.13
N ASP A 64 -8.43 8.45 6.63
CA ASP A 64 -8.92 9.69 6.00
C ASP A 64 -8.27 9.91 4.63
N ASP A 65 -7.02 9.47 4.46
CA ASP A 65 -6.30 9.55 3.19
C ASP A 65 -6.82 8.56 2.14
N PHE A 66 -7.63 7.57 2.51
CA PHE A 66 -8.20 6.57 1.58
C PHE A 66 -9.72 6.61 1.50
N ALA A 67 -10.38 7.40 2.36
CA ALA A 67 -11.83 7.48 2.48
C ALA A 67 -12.55 7.90 1.18
N ASP A 68 -11.85 8.58 0.27
CA ASP A 68 -12.39 9.04 -1.00
C ASP A 68 -12.29 8.02 -2.14
N VAL A 69 -11.65 6.87 -1.92
CA VAL A 69 -11.41 5.85 -2.96
C VAL A 69 -12.62 4.91 -3.10
N PRO A 70 -13.38 4.95 -4.21
CA PRO A 70 -14.57 4.12 -4.35
C PRO A 70 -14.24 2.63 -4.42
N GLY A 71 -14.96 1.81 -3.66
CA GLY A 71 -14.83 0.36 -3.66
C GLY A 71 -13.62 -0.20 -2.91
N LEU A 72 -12.78 0.65 -2.31
CA LEU A 72 -11.66 0.22 -1.48
C LEU A 72 -12.18 -0.20 -0.09
N ARG A 73 -11.91 -1.45 0.31
CA ARG A 73 -12.18 -1.91 1.67
C ARG A 73 -11.03 -1.49 2.57
N ILE A 74 -11.34 -0.96 3.74
CA ILE A 74 -10.36 -0.44 4.69
C ILE A 74 -10.62 -1.02 6.08
N GLU A 75 -9.55 -1.37 6.79
CA GLU A 75 -9.57 -1.71 8.20
C GLU A 75 -8.43 -0.98 8.93
N ASN A 76 -8.65 -0.68 10.22
CA ASN A 76 -7.63 -0.10 11.09
C ASN A 76 -7.44 -0.98 12.33
N TRP A 77 -6.27 -1.61 12.42
CA TRP A 77 -5.91 -2.54 13.50
C TRP A 77 -5.24 -1.87 14.71
N THR A 78 -5.08 -0.54 14.69
CA THR A 78 -4.51 0.21 15.83
C THR A 78 -5.57 0.70 16.82
N ARG A 79 -6.83 0.46 16.50
CA ARG A 79 -7.99 0.77 17.32
C ARG A 79 -8.37 -0.40 18.23
#